data_AF-A0A3Q4MVF5-F1
#
_entry.id   AF-A0A3Q4MVF5-F1
#
_cell.length_a   1.000
_cell.length_b   1.000
_cell.length_c   1.000
_cell.angle_alpha   90.00
_cell.angle_beta   90.00
_cell.angle_gamma   90.00
#
_symmetry.space_group_name_H-M   'P 1'
#
loop_
_entity.id
_entity.type
_entity.pdbx_description
1 polymer ?
#
loop_
_entity_poly.entity_id
_entity_poly.type
_entity_poly.pdbx_seq_one_letter_code
_entity_poly.pdbx_strand_id
1 'polypeptide(L)'
;YYSENVDSTAEYTPVNDISPSDQGFLGFDPQCESTIDNASEVQAMSEESLRQSLKERLEFFFSRENLSKDLYLISQMDGDQFVPIWTLACMENIKALTTDMDLILDVLRASPMVQVDETGKKVRPNHSRCIIILREVPETTPVEEVEALFKSEHCPKLLSVEFAHNSNWYITFHALMGFNFIIKML
;
A
#
# COMPACT_ATOMS: atom_id res chain seq x y z
N TYR A 1 37.82 52.20 -33.24
CA TYR A 1 38.94 52.02 -32.30
C TYR A 1 39.03 50.53 -32.02
N TYR A 2 40.09 49.89 -32.56
CA TYR A 2 40.69 48.56 -32.29
C TYR A 2 39.75 47.33 -32.18
N SER A 3 39.78 46.34 -33.09
CA SER A 3 40.84 45.31 -33.36
C SER A 3 41.04 44.34 -32.18
N GLU A 4 41.17 43.01 -32.27
CA GLU A 4 41.34 42.01 -33.34
C GLU A 4 41.28 40.60 -32.69
N ASN A 5 40.81 39.59 -33.46
CA ASN A 5 41.31 38.21 -33.67
C ASN A 5 41.75 37.32 -32.47
N VAL A 6 41.65 35.99 -32.45
CA VAL A 6 42.19 34.93 -33.35
C VAL A 6 41.54 33.60 -32.87
N ASP A 7 40.74 32.89 -33.67
CA ASP A 7 41.06 31.73 -34.55
C ASP A 7 41.56 30.43 -33.86
N SER A 8 40.84 29.33 -34.05
CA SER A 8 41.42 28.08 -34.58
C SER A 8 40.35 27.03 -34.88
N THR A 9 39.97 27.08 -36.15
CA THR A 9 39.52 26.03 -37.08
C THR A 9 40.10 24.63 -36.86
N ALA A 10 39.29 23.58 -37.02
CA ALA A 10 39.69 22.37 -37.76
C ALA A 10 38.47 21.57 -38.25
N GLU A 11 38.57 21.16 -39.50
CA GLU A 11 37.53 20.73 -40.43
C GLU A 11 37.65 19.23 -40.76
N TYR A 12 36.52 18.63 -41.15
CA TYR A 12 36.32 17.68 -42.27
C TYR A 12 36.85 16.20 -42.26
N THR A 13 35.91 15.26 -41.99
CA THR A 13 35.47 14.05 -42.78
C THR A 13 36.47 12.93 -43.24
N PRO A 14 36.03 11.86 -43.97
CA PRO A 14 36.05 10.45 -43.52
C PRO A 14 36.90 9.53 -44.45
N VAL A 15 36.95 8.21 -44.23
CA VAL A 15 36.84 7.10 -45.23
C VAL A 15 37.51 5.78 -44.80
N ASN A 16 36.81 4.67 -45.11
CA ASN A 16 37.30 3.35 -45.61
C ASN A 16 38.23 2.48 -44.71
N ASP A 17 38.30 1.14 -44.76
CA ASP A 17 37.82 0.12 -45.69
C ASP A 17 37.95 -1.30 -45.05
N ILE A 18 37.13 -2.24 -45.53
CA ILE A 18 37.34 -3.69 -45.78
C ILE A 18 37.94 -4.70 -44.73
N SER A 19 37.24 -5.85 -44.66
CA SER A 19 37.44 -7.18 -44.01
C SER A 19 38.75 -7.96 -44.29
N PRO A 20 38.81 -9.31 -44.15
CA PRO A 20 38.61 -10.25 -43.03
C PRO A 20 39.88 -11.10 -42.78
N SER A 21 39.94 -11.94 -41.73
CA SER A 21 40.86 -13.09 -41.72
C SER A 21 40.34 -14.26 -40.87
N ASP A 22 40.13 -15.35 -41.60
CA ASP A 22 39.94 -16.74 -41.20
C ASP A 22 41.15 -17.28 -40.43
N GLN A 23 40.95 -18.25 -39.52
CA GLN A 23 41.72 -19.51 -39.40
C GLN A 23 41.61 -20.18 -38.01
N GLY A 24 40.95 -21.34 -37.98
CA GLY A 24 41.63 -22.61 -37.70
C GLY A 24 41.96 -23.05 -36.26
N PHE A 25 41.13 -23.99 -35.77
CA PHE A 25 41.50 -25.36 -35.35
C PHE A 25 42.06 -25.67 -33.92
N LEU A 26 41.62 -26.85 -33.44
CA LEU A 26 41.96 -27.63 -32.21
C LEU A 26 41.14 -27.24 -30.97
N GLY A 27 40.16 -28.01 -30.49
CA GLY A 27 40.11 -29.46 -30.28
C GLY A 27 40.17 -29.70 -28.77
N PHE A 28 39.17 -30.35 -28.16
CA PHE A 28 39.20 -31.11 -26.88
C PHE A 28 37.75 -31.39 -26.44
N ASP A 29 37.33 -32.66 -26.51
CA ASP A 29 36.24 -33.20 -25.70
C ASP A 29 36.86 -33.62 -24.36
N PRO A 30 36.29 -33.21 -23.23
CA PRO A 30 35.59 -34.21 -22.42
C PRO A 30 34.38 -33.65 -21.65
N GLN A 31 33.23 -34.29 -21.88
CA GLN A 31 32.18 -34.62 -20.90
C GLN A 31 32.43 -34.19 -19.44
N CYS A 32 31.67 -33.23 -18.92
CA CYS A 32 30.97 -33.38 -17.64
C CYS A 32 29.79 -32.42 -17.51
N GLU A 33 28.72 -33.01 -17.01
CA GLU A 33 27.36 -32.54 -16.87
C GLU A 33 27.23 -31.77 -15.55
N SER A 34 26.71 -30.54 -15.62
CA SER A 34 25.87 -29.92 -14.58
C SER A 34 25.37 -28.59 -15.12
N THR A 35 24.27 -28.64 -15.86
CA THR A 35 23.39 -27.50 -16.03
C THR A 35 22.86 -27.13 -14.65
N ILE A 36 23.48 -26.13 -14.01
CA ILE A 36 22.80 -25.36 -12.98
C ILE A 36 21.76 -24.55 -13.73
N ASP A 37 20.60 -25.17 -13.95
CA ASP A 37 19.36 -24.45 -14.23
C ASP A 37 19.10 -23.60 -12.99
N ASN A 38 19.55 -22.35 -13.05
CA ASN A 38 19.05 -21.30 -12.19
C ASN A 38 17.64 -20.96 -12.67
N ALA A 39 16.74 -21.91 -12.45
CA ALA A 39 15.31 -21.70 -12.52
C ALA A 39 15.00 -20.70 -11.40
N SER A 40 14.96 -19.43 -11.77
CA SER A 40 14.26 -18.43 -10.98
C SER A 40 12.85 -18.97 -10.78
N GLU A 41 12.57 -19.41 -9.55
CA GLU A 41 11.25 -19.80 -9.12
C GLU A 41 10.31 -18.62 -9.37
N VAL A 42 9.66 -18.64 -10.53
CA VAL A 42 8.44 -17.88 -10.73
C VAL A 42 7.42 -18.61 -9.86
N GLN A 43 7.40 -18.27 -8.57
CA GLN A 43 6.34 -18.69 -7.67
C GLN A 43 5.05 -18.17 -8.31
N ALA A 44 4.30 -19.07 -8.93
CA ALA A 44 2.95 -18.81 -9.35
C ALA A 44 2.15 -18.53 -8.08
N MET A 45 2.12 -17.27 -7.65
CA MET A 45 1.21 -16.84 -6.59
C MET A 45 -0.19 -17.24 -7.03
N SER A 46 -0.88 -17.99 -6.18
CA SER A 46 -2.30 -18.26 -6.40
C SER A 46 -3.06 -16.95 -6.49
N GLU A 47 -4.15 -16.91 -7.27
CA GLU A 47 -4.98 -15.71 -7.43
C GLU A 47 -5.46 -15.15 -6.07
N GLU A 48 -5.73 -16.04 -5.11
CA GLU A 48 -6.06 -15.66 -3.72
C GLU A 48 -4.89 -14.97 -3.01
N SER A 49 -3.67 -15.49 -3.13
CA SER A 49 -2.47 -14.89 -2.54
C SER A 49 -2.19 -13.51 -3.13
N LEU A 50 -2.40 -13.35 -4.44
CA LEU A 50 -2.28 -12.06 -5.12
C LEU A 50 -3.29 -11.05 -4.58
N ARG A 51 -4.58 -11.43 -4.52
CA ARG A 51 -5.64 -10.58 -3.98
C ARG A 51 -5.39 -10.17 -2.54
N GLN A 52 -4.94 -11.11 -1.70
CA GLN A 52 -4.62 -10.84 -0.31
C GLN A 52 -3.43 -9.88 -0.17
N SER A 53 -2.35 -10.11 -0.93
CA SER A 53 -1.18 -9.23 -0.95
C SER A 53 -1.54 -7.82 -1.43
N LEU A 54 -2.36 -7.71 -2.48
CA LEU A 54 -2.85 -6.43 -2.99
C LEU A 54 -3.69 -5.69 -1.94
N LYS A 55 -4.60 -6.40 -1.27
CA LYS A 55 -5.43 -5.85 -0.20
C LYS A 55 -4.57 -5.27 0.93
N GLU A 56 -3.60 -6.03 1.42
CA GLU A 56 -2.73 -5.59 2.52
C GLU A 56 -1.94 -4.34 2.16
N ARG A 57 -1.43 -4.24 0.92
CA ARG A 57 -0.73 -3.03 0.45
C ARG A 57 -1.65 -1.82 0.38
N LEU A 58 -2.85 -1.98 -0.16
CA LEU A 58 -3.84 -0.90 -0.25
C LEU A 58 -4.30 -0.43 1.13
N GLU A 59 -4.58 -1.36 2.04
CA GLU A 59 -4.95 -1.04 3.43
C GLU A 59 -3.80 -0.34 4.18
N PHE A 60 -2.54 -0.75 3.94
CA PHE A 60 -1.38 -0.12 4.52
C PHE A 60 -1.25 1.35 4.10
N PHE A 61 -1.42 1.67 2.82
CA PHE A 61 -1.31 3.05 2.34
C PHE A 61 -2.30 3.98 3.06
N PHE A 62 -3.51 3.49 3.35
CA PHE A 62 -4.54 4.24 4.06
C PHE A 62 -4.56 4.01 5.57
N SER A 63 -3.59 3.28 6.12
CA SER A 63 -3.45 3.13 7.56
C SER A 63 -3.15 4.48 8.21
N ARG A 64 -3.63 4.68 9.43
CA ARG A 64 -3.38 5.91 10.20
C ARG A 64 -1.89 6.22 10.33
N GLU A 65 -1.09 5.17 10.52
CA GLU A 65 0.36 5.28 10.69
C GLU A 65 1.06 5.72 9.40
N ASN A 66 0.71 5.13 8.26
CA ASN A 66 1.25 5.55 6.97
C ASN A 66 0.81 6.97 6.63
N LEU A 67 -0.49 7.25 6.67
CA LEU A 67 -1.03 8.57 6.33
C LEU A 67 -0.51 9.69 7.22
N SER A 68 -0.15 9.42 8.47
CA SER A 68 0.43 10.44 9.36
C SER A 68 1.83 10.91 8.92
N LYS A 69 2.50 10.14 8.04
CA LYS A 69 3.90 10.36 7.63
C LYS A 69 4.07 10.50 6.11
N ASP A 70 3.17 9.93 5.34
CA ASP A 70 3.23 9.88 3.88
C ASP A 70 2.72 11.18 3.26
N LEU A 71 3.63 12.16 3.16
CA LEU A 71 3.34 13.47 2.59
C LEU A 71 2.88 13.39 1.13
N TYR A 72 3.31 12.37 0.38
CA TYR A 72 2.88 12.20 -0.99
C TYR A 72 1.40 11.86 -1.03
N LEU A 73 0.97 10.81 -0.31
CA LEU A 73 -0.42 10.40 -0.32
C LEU A 73 -1.35 11.49 0.26
N ILE A 74 -0.90 12.21 1.30
CA ILE A 74 -1.59 13.39 1.84
C ILE A 74 -1.73 14.48 0.75
N SER A 75 -0.68 14.75 -0.03
CA SER A 75 -0.73 15.77 -1.10
C SER A 75 -1.70 15.42 -2.23
N GLN A 76 -2.02 14.14 -2.40
CA GLN A 76 -2.94 13.64 -3.43
C GLN A 76 -4.40 13.62 -2.95
N MET A 77 -4.65 13.84 -1.65
CA MET A 77 -5.99 13.93 -1.09
C MET A 77 -6.67 15.25 -1.49
N ASP A 78 -7.95 15.15 -1.85
CA ASP A 78 -8.81 16.32 -1.97
C ASP A 78 -9.40 16.75 -0.61
N GLY A 79 -10.26 17.77 -0.62
CA GLY A 79 -10.89 18.31 0.60
C GLY A 79 -11.72 17.30 1.39
N ASP A 80 -12.15 16.21 0.75
CA ASP A 80 -12.92 15.12 1.34
C ASP A 80 -12.06 13.88 1.65
N GLN A 81 -10.73 14.04 1.58
CA GLN A 81 -9.70 13.03 1.81
C GLN A 81 -9.68 11.89 0.79
N PHE A 82 -10.27 12.11 -0.38
CA PHE A 82 -10.22 11.14 -1.46
C PHE A 82 -8.93 11.27 -2.25
N VAL A 83 -8.34 10.13 -2.57
CA VAL A 83 -7.19 9.97 -3.46
C VAL A 83 -7.67 9.31 -4.77
N PRO A 84 -7.24 9.78 -5.94
CA PRO A 84 -7.51 9.09 -7.20
C PRO A 84 -6.96 7.67 -7.19
N ILE A 85 -7.75 6.68 -7.59
CA ILE A 85 -7.33 5.27 -7.62
C ILE A 85 -6.18 5.07 -8.62
N TRP A 86 -6.15 5.87 -9.69
CA TRP A 86 -5.02 5.92 -10.62
C TRP A 86 -3.68 6.21 -9.94
N THR A 87 -3.66 7.10 -8.94
CA THR A 87 -2.45 7.39 -8.15
C THR A 87 -1.94 6.12 -7.47
N LEU A 88 -2.83 5.32 -6.90
CA LEU A 88 -2.46 4.05 -6.27
C LEU A 88 -1.97 3.02 -7.28
N ALA A 89 -2.68 2.88 -8.41
CA ALA A 89 -2.31 1.98 -9.49
C ALA A 89 -0.95 2.35 -10.13
N CYS A 90 -0.49 3.61 -9.98
CA CYS A 90 0.81 4.05 -10.46
C CYS A 90 1.96 3.81 -9.47
N MET A 91 1.68 3.41 -8.22
CA MET A 91 2.72 3.14 -7.23
C MET A 91 3.46 1.84 -7.56
N GLU A 92 4.79 1.86 -7.45
CA GLU A 92 5.66 0.72 -7.79
C GLU A 92 5.23 -0.58 -7.09
N ASN A 93 4.87 -0.48 -5.80
CA ASN A 93 4.44 -1.61 -4.97
C ASN A 93 3.14 -2.25 -5.46
N ILE A 94 2.24 -1.47 -6.08
CA ILE A 94 0.97 -1.96 -6.63
C ILE A 94 1.19 -2.47 -8.05
N LYS A 95 1.93 -1.72 -8.88
CA LYS A 95 2.28 -2.12 -10.26
C LYS A 95 3.04 -3.44 -10.32
N ALA A 96 3.86 -3.73 -9.31
CA ALA A 96 4.57 -4.99 -9.19
C ALA A 96 3.64 -6.19 -8.92
N LEU A 97 2.45 -5.95 -8.35
CA LEU A 97 1.44 -6.98 -8.10
C LEU A 97 0.45 -7.10 -9.25
N THR A 98 -0.10 -5.97 -9.72
CA THR A 98 -1.10 -5.96 -10.79
C THR A 98 -1.13 -4.62 -11.53
N THR A 99 -1.54 -4.69 -12.80
CA THR A 99 -1.90 -3.52 -13.63
C THR A 99 -3.40 -3.47 -13.96
N ASP A 100 -4.17 -4.43 -13.44
CA ASP A 100 -5.60 -4.53 -13.65
C ASP A 100 -6.35 -3.58 -12.71
N MET A 101 -6.98 -2.56 -13.32
CA MET A 101 -7.76 -1.56 -12.60
C MET A 101 -9.05 -2.13 -12.00
N ASP A 102 -9.69 -3.09 -12.65
CA ASP A 102 -10.92 -3.71 -12.17
C ASP A 102 -10.62 -4.56 -10.93
N LEU A 103 -9.50 -5.29 -10.94
CA LEU A 103 -9.04 -6.03 -9.77
C LEU A 103 -8.74 -5.11 -8.58
N ILE A 104 -8.07 -3.97 -8.81
CA ILE A 104 -7.80 -2.99 -7.75
C ILE A 104 -9.12 -2.45 -7.19
N LEU A 105 -10.08 -2.11 -8.05
CA LEU A 105 -11.39 -1.61 -7.65
C LEU A 105 -12.17 -2.63 -6.81
N ASP A 106 -12.21 -3.89 -7.25
CA ASP A 106 -12.89 -4.97 -6.54
C ASP A 106 -12.29 -5.19 -5.14
N VAL A 107 -10.96 -5.20 -5.03
CA VAL A 107 -10.26 -5.35 -3.74
C VAL A 107 -10.54 -4.16 -2.83
N LEU A 108 -10.51 -2.92 -3.36
CA LEU A 108 -10.84 -1.73 -2.59
C LEU A 108 -12.29 -1.75 -2.10
N ARG A 109 -13.24 -2.15 -2.95
CA ARG A 109 -14.67 -2.25 -2.58
C ARG A 109 -14.94 -3.35 -1.54
N ALA A 110 -14.16 -4.42 -1.55
CA ALA A 110 -14.27 -5.50 -0.59
C ALA A 110 -13.61 -5.17 0.77
N SER A 111 -12.72 -4.18 0.84
CA SER A 111 -12.04 -3.81 2.08
C SER A 111 -12.92 -2.91 2.97
N PRO A 112 -13.11 -3.24 4.26
CA PRO A 112 -13.86 -2.40 5.19
C PRO A 112 -13.07 -1.17 5.66
N MET A 113 -11.76 -1.13 5.42
CA MET A 113 -10.87 -0.05 5.89
C MET A 113 -10.85 1.17 4.97
N VAL A 114 -11.37 1.03 3.76
CA VAL A 114 -11.40 2.09 2.75
C VAL A 114 -12.81 2.25 2.20
N GLN A 115 -13.08 3.41 1.62
CA GLN A 115 -14.35 3.72 0.97
C GLN A 115 -14.06 4.23 -0.43
N VAL A 116 -14.59 3.53 -1.43
CA VAL A 116 -14.57 3.95 -2.83
C VAL A 116 -15.74 4.92 -3.07
N ASP A 117 -15.52 5.94 -3.89
CA ASP A 117 -16.56 6.90 -4.27
C ASP A 117 -17.63 6.26 -5.18
N GLU A 118 -18.75 6.94 -5.37
CA GLU A 118 -19.86 6.45 -6.20
C GLU A 118 -19.43 6.23 -7.66
N THR A 119 -18.47 7.00 -8.15
CA THR A 119 -17.99 6.88 -9.54
C THR A 119 -16.94 5.78 -9.74
N GLY A 120 -16.41 5.20 -8.66
CA GLY A 120 -15.35 4.19 -8.72
C GLY A 120 -14.00 4.75 -9.19
N LYS A 121 -13.73 6.04 -9.02
CA LYS A 121 -12.50 6.70 -9.48
C LYS A 121 -11.61 7.14 -8.33
N LYS A 122 -12.18 7.31 -7.15
CA LYS A 122 -11.47 7.79 -5.98
C LYS A 122 -11.72 6.88 -4.79
N VAL A 123 -10.77 6.88 -3.85
CA VAL A 123 -10.86 6.12 -2.61
C VAL A 123 -10.34 6.95 -1.46
N ARG A 124 -10.94 6.79 -0.30
CA ARG A 124 -10.49 7.41 0.96
C ARG A 124 -10.39 6.36 2.06
N PRO A 125 -9.64 6.61 3.13
CA PRO A 125 -9.73 5.80 4.34
C PRO A 125 -11.13 5.89 4.92
N ASN A 126 -11.65 4.76 5.36
CA ASN A 126 -12.86 4.71 6.14
C ASN A 126 -12.53 5.16 7.58
N HIS A 127 -12.61 6.48 7.82
CA HIS A 127 -12.45 7.09 9.14
C HIS A 127 -13.68 6.83 10.01
N SER A 128 -14.05 5.57 10.23
CA SER A 128 -15.12 5.30 11.18
C SER A 128 -14.55 5.34 12.60
N ARG A 129 -15.27 6.08 13.45
CA ARG A 129 -14.91 6.30 14.85
C ARG A 129 -15.09 4.98 15.59
N CYS A 130 -14.00 4.36 16.01
CA CYS A 130 -14.03 3.16 16.86
C CYS A 130 -14.32 3.50 18.32
N ILE A 131 -15.21 4.47 18.59
CA ILE A 131 -15.48 4.97 19.95
C ILE A 131 -16.92 4.70 20.33
N ILE A 132 -17.12 4.02 21.46
CA ILE A 132 -18.41 3.80 22.10
C ILE A 132 -18.52 4.75 23.29
N ILE A 133 -19.70 5.36 23.43
CA ILE A 133 -20.01 6.25 24.54
C ILE A 133 -21.04 5.56 25.43
N LEU A 134 -20.63 5.07 26.60
CA LEU A 134 -21.60 4.60 27.60
C LEU A 134 -22.07 5.78 28.43
N ARG A 135 -23.38 6.00 28.40
CA ARG A 135 -24.07 6.96 29.26
C ARG A 135 -24.58 6.23 30.49
N GLU A 136 -24.84 6.99 31.56
CA GLU A 136 -25.48 6.48 32.79
C GLU A 136 -24.68 5.43 33.57
N VAL A 137 -23.39 5.24 33.23
CA VAL A 137 -22.45 4.45 34.04
C VAL A 137 -21.65 5.40 34.94
N PRO A 138 -21.72 5.26 36.28
CA PRO A 138 -21.00 6.14 37.21
C PRO A 138 -19.48 6.13 37.03
N GLU A 139 -18.80 7.21 37.44
CA GLU A 139 -17.33 7.26 37.53
C GLU A 139 -16.77 6.27 38.55
N THR A 140 -17.55 5.95 39.58
CA THR A 140 -17.16 5.01 40.64
C THR A 140 -17.11 3.57 40.15
N THR A 141 -17.62 3.28 38.94
CA THR A 141 -17.52 1.96 38.34
C THR A 141 -16.04 1.70 37.97
N PRO A 142 -15.43 0.62 38.48
CA PRO A 142 -14.04 0.33 38.19
C PRO A 142 -13.83 0.05 36.69
N VAL A 143 -12.70 0.50 36.16
CA VAL A 143 -12.37 0.39 34.73
C VAL A 143 -12.41 -1.08 34.28
N GLU A 144 -11.99 -2.01 35.14
CA GLU A 144 -11.97 -3.44 34.84
C GLU A 144 -13.38 -4.02 34.58
N GLU A 145 -14.41 -3.50 35.25
CA GLU A 145 -15.81 -3.89 35.01
C GLU A 145 -16.30 -3.34 33.67
N VAL A 146 -15.94 -2.09 33.33
CA VAL A 146 -16.27 -1.49 32.03
C VAL A 146 -15.55 -2.24 30.90
N GLU A 147 -14.29 -2.59 31.08
CA GLU A 147 -13.53 -3.42 30.12
C GLU A 147 -14.14 -4.82 29.96
N ALA A 148 -14.63 -5.41 31.06
CA ALA A 148 -15.20 -6.75 31.04
C ALA A 148 -16.45 -6.85 30.15
N LEU A 149 -17.22 -5.76 30.01
CA LEU A 149 -18.34 -5.68 29.06
C LEU A 149 -17.89 -6.01 27.62
N PHE A 150 -16.65 -5.68 27.27
CA PHE A 150 -16.12 -5.84 25.92
C PHE A 150 -15.14 -6.99 25.75
N LYS A 151 -14.94 -7.83 26.78
CA LYS A 151 -14.12 -9.05 26.70
C LYS A 151 -14.91 -10.20 26.07
N SER A 152 -15.08 -10.17 24.75
CA SER A 152 -15.66 -11.29 23.96
C SER A 152 -14.83 -11.57 22.71
N GLU A 153 -14.90 -12.79 22.18
CA GLU A 153 -14.17 -13.17 20.95
C GLU A 153 -14.63 -12.39 19.70
N HIS A 154 -15.85 -11.83 19.74
CA HIS A 154 -16.42 -11.06 18.65
C HIS A 154 -16.23 -9.53 18.80
N CYS A 155 -15.66 -9.09 19.93
CA CYS A 155 -15.29 -7.70 20.13
C CYS A 155 -13.91 -7.40 19.52
N PRO A 156 -13.75 -6.27 18.81
CA PRO A 156 -12.43 -5.80 18.39
C PRO A 156 -11.51 -5.57 19.59
N LYS A 157 -10.20 -5.53 19.33
CA LYS A 157 -9.20 -5.24 20.38
C LYS A 157 -9.47 -3.87 20.99
N LEU A 158 -9.64 -3.86 22.31
CA LEU A 158 -9.78 -2.65 23.10
C LEU A 158 -8.47 -1.85 23.07
N LEU A 159 -8.58 -0.54 22.89
CA LEU A 159 -7.44 0.38 22.81
C LEU A 159 -7.36 1.32 24.00
N SER A 160 -8.49 1.86 24.46
CA SER A 160 -8.56 2.69 25.68
C SER A 160 -9.97 2.69 26.27
N VAL A 161 -10.05 2.87 27.59
CA VAL A 161 -11.30 3.09 28.34
C VAL A 161 -11.08 4.27 29.28
N GLU A 162 -11.81 5.35 29.05
CA GLU A 162 -11.62 6.62 29.76
C GLU A 162 -12.96 7.18 30.21
N PHE A 163 -13.06 7.56 31.49
CA PHE A 163 -14.17 8.36 31.97
C PHE A 163 -13.90 9.83 31.67
N ALA A 164 -14.79 10.48 30.93
CA ALA A 164 -14.64 11.86 30.55
C ALA A 164 -15.39 12.82 31.48
N HIS A 165 -14.94 14.07 31.52
CA HIS A 165 -15.49 15.17 32.31
C HIS A 165 -16.99 15.45 32.09
N ASN A 166 -17.57 14.95 30.99
CA ASN A 166 -19.00 15.08 30.69
C ASN A 166 -19.84 13.94 31.28
N SER A 167 -19.29 13.19 32.24
CA SER A 167 -19.92 12.05 32.91
C SER A 167 -20.30 10.90 31.97
N ASN A 168 -19.48 10.66 30.94
CA ASN A 168 -19.63 9.51 30.05
C ASN A 168 -18.33 8.72 29.97
N TRP A 169 -18.46 7.42 29.77
CA TRP A 169 -17.32 6.56 29.45
C TRP A 169 -17.09 6.54 27.94
N TYR A 170 -15.85 6.72 27.54
CA TYR A 170 -15.37 6.63 26.17
C TYR A 170 -14.51 5.37 26.01
N ILE A 171 -14.97 4.47 25.17
CA ILE A 171 -14.32 3.18 24.93
C ILE A 171 -13.83 3.18 23.49
N THR A 172 -12.52 3.17 23.30
CA THR A 172 -11.89 3.20 21.99
C THR A 172 -11.40 1.81 21.62
N PHE A 173 -11.68 1.37 20.40
CA PHE A 173 -11.23 0.09 19.84
C PHE A 173 -10.21 0.31 18.71
N HIS A 174 -9.36 -0.70 18.47
CA HIS A 174 -8.36 -0.66 17.41
C HIS A 174 -8.98 -0.82 16.02
N ALA A 175 -10.14 -1.48 15.90
CA ALA A 175 -10.76 -1.81 14.63
C ALA A 175 -12.30 -1.71 14.67
N LEU A 176 -12.88 -1.57 13.49
CA LEU A 176 -14.33 -1.52 13.25
C LEU A 176 -14.98 -2.90 13.17
N MET A 177 -14.17 -3.93 12.92
CA MET A 177 -14.66 -5.29 12.81
C MET A 177 -15.25 -5.71 14.15
N GLY A 178 -16.54 -6.07 14.18
CA GLY A 178 -17.27 -6.34 15.42
C GLY A 178 -17.91 -5.12 16.08
N PHE A 179 -17.76 -3.90 15.54
CA PHE A 179 -18.45 -2.72 16.10
C PHE A 179 -19.97 -2.88 16.07
N ASN A 180 -20.52 -3.42 14.98
CA ASN A 180 -21.95 -3.76 14.90
C ASN A 180 -22.36 -4.85 15.90
N PHE A 181 -21.43 -5.73 16.29
CA PHE A 181 -21.69 -6.71 17.34
C PHE A 181 -21.79 -6.02 18.71
N ILE A 182 -20.89 -5.08 19.00
CA ILE A 182 -20.94 -4.33 20.25
C ILE A 182 -22.22 -3.50 20.36
N ILE A 183 -22.65 -2.82 19.29
CA ILE A 183 -23.91 -2.06 19.26
C ILE A 183 -25.14 -2.95 19.48
N LYS A 184 -25.07 -4.25 19.12
CA LYS A 184 -26.16 -5.20 19.39
C LYS A 184 -26.16 -5.77 20.82
N MET A 185 -25.03 -5.70 21.51
CA MET A 185 -24.86 -6.24 22.86
C MET A 185 -25.33 -5.27 23.94
N LEU A 186 -25.21 -3.96 23.68
CA LEU A 186 -25.68 -2.87 24.53
C LEU A 186 -27.15 -2.56 24.24
#